data_AF-A0A7C5E7J1-F1
#
_entry.id   AF-A0A7C5E7J1-F1
#
_cell.length_a   1.000
_cell.length_b   1.000
_cell.length_c   1.000
_cell.angle_alpha   90.00
_cell.angle_beta   90.00
_cell.angle_gamma   90.00
#
_symmetry.space_group_name_H-M   'P 1'
#
loop_
_entity.id
_entity.type
_entity.pdbx_description
1 polymer ?
#
loop_
_entity_poly.entity_id
_entity_poly.type
_entity_poly.pdbx_seq_one_letter_code
_entity_poly.pdbx_strand_id
1 'polypeptide(L)'
;MKTSGNPLKRISQALRQRRQQARPKPGRLSQSGKVLTLQGIVRMLADAVLINLALAVSLIARLLWIVAVGDPRIVVDQYTIWYYERVYLNNSWVLTLLCLTLFTANGFYTYGRFYRGRYKILVVFQAVSLAYLIFGALTYLAQSVFLGTLGAVLNFPRGALVLSWALSTTLLIAARAWASIWKDIIQAESKRPGHLGKESIENVLVIGGAGYIGSVLLPRLLEAGYRVRLLDLLLYGTEPIQEWLKHPRLEIIRADFRQIEKVVQAMHEMDAVIHLGGLVGDSACA
;
A
#
# COMPACT_ATOMS: atom_id res chain seq x y z
N MET A 1 37.40 51.88 -29.05
CA MET A 1 36.00 51.47 -29.27
C MET A 1 35.75 50.15 -28.55
N LYS A 2 35.11 50.18 -27.37
CA LYS A 2 34.69 48.97 -26.63
C LYS A 2 33.17 48.89 -26.63
N THR A 3 32.70 47.70 -26.92
CA THR A 3 31.35 47.32 -27.32
C THR A 3 30.31 47.54 -26.21
N SER A 4 29.22 48.19 -26.60
CA SER A 4 27.96 48.30 -25.86
C SER A 4 27.37 46.90 -25.65
N GLY A 5 27.47 46.38 -24.42
CA GLY A 5 26.89 45.10 -24.03
C GLY A 5 25.40 45.24 -23.72
N ASN A 6 24.58 44.49 -24.46
CA ASN A 6 23.12 44.49 -24.38
C ASN A 6 22.59 44.28 -22.93
N PRO A 7 21.86 45.25 -22.35
CA PRO A 7 21.40 45.21 -20.95
C PRO A 7 20.43 44.06 -20.63
N LEU A 8 19.68 43.56 -21.62
CA LEU A 8 18.75 42.43 -21.44
C LEU A 8 19.47 41.11 -21.15
N LYS A 9 20.69 40.92 -21.65
CA LYS A 9 21.51 39.74 -21.33
C LYS A 9 21.98 39.75 -19.87
N ARG A 10 22.27 40.93 -19.31
CA ARG A 10 22.68 41.06 -17.90
C ARG A 10 21.53 40.73 -16.94
N ILE A 11 20.31 41.15 -17.24
CA ILE A 11 19.13 40.87 -16.41
C ILE A 11 18.80 39.37 -16.44
N SER A 12 18.84 38.73 -17.61
CA SER A 12 18.58 37.28 -17.70
C SER A 12 19.66 36.43 -17.01
N GLN A 13 20.93 36.86 -17.04
CA GLN A 13 22.01 36.20 -16.28
C GLN A 13 21.85 36.38 -14.77
N ALA A 14 21.48 37.57 -14.31
CA ALA A 14 21.22 37.84 -12.89
C ALA A 14 20.01 37.04 -12.35
N LEU A 15 18.94 36.92 -13.14
CA LEU A 15 17.76 36.11 -12.79
C LEU A 15 18.07 34.61 -12.76
N ARG A 16 18.93 34.11 -13.67
CA ARG A 16 19.39 32.72 -13.65
C ARG A 16 20.25 32.40 -12.42
N GLN A 17 21.14 33.32 -12.01
CA GLN A 17 21.95 33.14 -10.81
C GLN A 17 21.09 33.14 -9.53
N ARG A 18 20.10 34.05 -9.41
CA ARG A 18 19.15 34.04 -8.28
C ARG A 18 18.33 32.76 -8.22
N ARG A 19 17.89 32.21 -9.37
CA ARG A 19 17.17 30.92 -9.43
C ARG A 19 18.03 29.73 -9.00
N GLN A 20 19.35 29.78 -9.20
CA GLN A 20 20.26 28.72 -8.77
C GLN A 20 20.59 28.81 -7.28
N GLN A 21 20.71 30.02 -6.71
CA GLN A 21 20.90 30.22 -5.27
C GLN A 21 19.63 29.97 -4.43
N ALA A 22 18.45 30.22 -5.00
CA ALA A 22 17.16 29.98 -4.34
C ALA A 22 16.67 28.53 -4.42
N ARG A 23 17.42 27.61 -5.06
CA ARG A 23 17.09 26.18 -4.97
C ARG A 23 17.46 25.68 -3.58
N PRO A 24 16.50 25.22 -2.76
CA PRO A 24 16.81 24.67 -1.45
C PRO A 24 17.79 23.51 -1.65
N LYS A 25 18.92 23.56 -0.92
CA LYS A 25 19.82 22.40 -0.84
C LYS A 25 18.95 21.21 -0.44
N PRO A 26 19.02 20.06 -1.13
CA PRO A 26 18.31 18.88 -0.69
C PRO A 26 18.83 18.59 0.71
N GLY A 27 17.97 18.85 1.71
CA GLY A 27 18.28 18.59 3.10
C GLY A 27 18.74 17.15 3.19
N ARG A 28 19.86 16.93 3.88
CA ARG A 28 20.19 15.60 4.41
C ARG A 28 18.99 15.19 5.26
N LEU A 29 18.07 14.45 4.65
CA LEU A 29 17.05 13.72 5.37
C LEU A 29 17.82 12.86 6.35
N SER A 30 17.72 13.26 7.62
CA SER A 30 18.05 12.46 8.78
C SER A 30 17.81 11.00 8.42
N GLN A 31 18.88 10.20 8.48
CA GLN A 31 18.79 8.76 8.51
C GLN A 31 18.12 8.41 9.85
N SER A 32 16.82 8.68 9.94
CA SER A 32 15.98 8.23 11.03
C SER A 32 16.15 6.73 11.08
N GLY A 33 16.64 6.25 12.22
CA GLY A 33 16.96 4.85 12.43
C GLY A 33 15.83 3.98 11.92
N LYS A 34 16.19 2.81 11.39
CA LYS A 34 15.25 1.77 10.94
C LYS A 34 14.43 1.26 12.15
N VAL A 35 13.51 2.06 12.67
CA VAL A 35 12.63 1.64 13.74
C VAL A 35 11.57 0.74 13.11
N LEU A 36 11.58 -0.52 13.53
CA LEU A 36 10.52 -1.47 13.19
C LEU A 36 9.19 -0.92 13.71
N THR A 37 8.30 -0.55 12.79
CA THR A 37 6.94 -0.15 13.15
C THR A 37 6.15 -1.38 13.59
N LEU A 38 5.15 -1.20 14.48
CA LEU A 38 4.25 -2.27 14.92
C LEU A 38 3.64 -3.03 13.72
N GLN A 39 3.29 -2.31 12.66
CA GLN A 39 2.78 -2.90 11.42
C GLN A 39 3.83 -3.77 10.69
N GLY A 40 5.10 -3.40 10.73
CA GLY A 40 6.20 -4.19 10.19
C GLY A 40 6.39 -5.50 10.95
N ILE A 41 6.28 -5.48 12.28
CA ILE A 41 6.37 -6.66 13.14
C ILE A 41 5.20 -7.62 12.87
N VAL A 42 3.97 -7.10 12.80
CA VAL A 42 2.79 -7.93 12.48
C VAL A 42 2.95 -8.63 11.12
N ARG A 43 3.49 -7.94 10.11
CA ARG A 43 3.78 -8.55 8.80
C ARG A 43 4.87 -9.61 8.88
N MET A 44 5.90 -9.37 9.68
CA MET A 44 6.99 -10.32 9.90
C MET A 44 6.48 -11.62 10.54
N LEU A 45 5.62 -11.50 11.55
CA LEU A 45 4.96 -12.64 12.19
C LEU A 45 4.03 -13.38 11.22
N ALA A 46 3.22 -12.66 10.45
CA ALA A 46 2.34 -13.27 9.45
C ALA A 46 3.12 -14.06 8.40
N ASP A 47 4.24 -13.52 7.90
CA ASP A 47 5.10 -14.23 6.94
C ASP A 47 5.74 -15.47 7.57
N ALA A 48 6.18 -15.40 8.84
CA ALA A 48 6.72 -16.56 9.55
C ALA A 48 5.67 -17.67 9.68
N VAL A 49 4.42 -17.33 10.02
CA VAL A 49 3.31 -18.29 10.09
C VAL A 49 3.04 -18.91 8.73
N LEU A 50 3.02 -18.12 7.65
CA LEU A 50 2.79 -18.63 6.29
C LEU A 50 3.90 -19.59 5.82
N ILE A 51 5.16 -19.31 6.15
CA ILE A 51 6.29 -20.20 5.83
C ILE A 51 6.15 -21.53 6.57
N ASN A 52 5.86 -21.48 7.87
CA ASN A 52 5.69 -22.68 8.69
C ASN A 52 4.48 -23.51 8.24
N LEU A 53 3.36 -22.86 7.89
CA LEU A 53 2.19 -23.51 7.32
C LEU A 53 2.53 -24.21 6.00
N ALA A 54 3.24 -23.54 5.09
CA ALA A 54 3.67 -24.12 3.82
C ALA A 54 4.56 -25.36 4.02
N LEU A 55 5.48 -25.29 5.00
CA LEU A 55 6.38 -26.39 5.34
C LEU A 55 5.61 -27.59 5.91
N ALA A 56 4.69 -27.35 6.85
CA ALA A 56 3.86 -28.39 7.46
C ALA A 56 2.98 -29.07 6.41
N VAL A 57 2.28 -28.29 5.58
CA VAL A 57 1.43 -28.81 4.49
C VAL A 57 2.25 -29.62 3.49
N SER A 58 3.48 -29.19 3.17
CA SER A 58 4.36 -29.94 2.29
C SER A 58 4.77 -31.31 2.86
N LEU A 59 5.11 -31.36 4.15
CA LEU A 59 5.47 -32.61 4.83
C LEU A 59 4.28 -33.56 4.95
N ILE A 60 3.09 -33.03 5.25
CA ILE A 60 1.84 -33.81 5.29
C ILE A 60 1.53 -34.36 3.90
N ALA A 61 1.61 -33.53 2.85
CA ALA A 61 1.38 -33.97 1.48
C ALA A 61 2.40 -35.05 1.05
N ARG A 62 3.65 -34.95 1.50
CA ARG A 62 4.66 -35.98 1.28
C ARG A 62 4.32 -37.28 2.02
N LEU A 63 3.87 -37.19 3.26
CA LEU A 63 3.42 -38.36 4.03
C LEU A 63 2.24 -39.05 3.35
N LEU A 64 1.22 -38.28 2.94
CA LEU A 64 0.05 -38.78 2.21
C LEU A 64 0.45 -39.45 0.89
N TRP A 65 1.41 -38.88 0.15
CA TRP A 65 1.92 -39.50 -1.07
C TRP A 65 2.55 -40.87 -0.81
N ILE A 66 3.34 -41.01 0.25
CA ILE A 66 3.97 -42.28 0.60
C ILE A 66 2.90 -43.30 1.04
N VAL A 67 1.88 -42.86 1.79
CA VAL A 67 0.75 -43.71 2.18
C VAL A 67 -0.09 -44.15 0.98
N ALA A 68 -0.29 -43.27 0.00
CA ALA A 68 -1.11 -43.56 -1.18
C ALA A 68 -0.42 -44.49 -2.19
N VAL A 69 0.91 -44.45 -2.28
CA VAL A 69 1.70 -45.25 -3.23
C VAL A 69 2.31 -46.50 -2.58
N GLY A 70 2.52 -46.51 -1.27
CA GLY A 70 3.06 -47.63 -0.50
C GLY A 70 1.98 -48.55 0.08
N ASP A 71 2.41 -49.65 0.72
CA ASP A 71 1.51 -50.56 1.42
C ASP A 71 0.99 -49.90 2.72
N PRO A 72 -0.34 -49.70 2.88
CA PRO A 72 -0.92 -49.01 4.04
C PRO A 72 -0.55 -49.63 5.39
N ARG A 73 -0.20 -50.93 5.43
CA ARG A 73 0.13 -51.64 6.67
C ARG A 73 1.57 -51.42 7.15
N ILE A 74 2.45 -50.92 6.28
CA ILE A 74 3.89 -50.72 6.56
C ILE A 74 4.22 -49.23 6.77
N VAL A 75 3.41 -48.33 6.20
CA VAL A 75 3.78 -46.91 6.07
C VAL A 75 3.33 -46.03 7.25
N VAL A 76 2.23 -46.37 7.94
CA VAL A 76 1.69 -45.57 9.06
C VAL A 76 2.08 -46.17 10.41
N ASP A 77 3.37 -46.38 10.62
CA ASP A 77 3.89 -46.69 11.95
C ASP A 77 4.12 -45.40 12.77
N GLN A 78 4.01 -45.49 14.09
CA GLN A 78 4.22 -44.36 15.01
C GLN A 78 5.63 -43.76 14.84
N TYR A 79 6.61 -44.58 14.45
CA TYR A 79 7.97 -44.16 14.14
C TYR A 79 8.03 -43.19 12.95
N THR A 80 7.25 -43.44 11.88
CA THR A 80 7.24 -42.59 10.69
C THR A 80 6.70 -41.20 11.02
N ILE A 81 5.61 -41.12 11.79
CA ILE A 81 5.01 -39.84 12.21
C ILE A 81 6.01 -39.03 13.05
N TRP A 82 6.65 -39.68 14.03
CA TRP A 82 7.62 -39.03 14.90
C TRP A 82 8.88 -38.56 14.16
N TYR A 83 9.29 -39.28 13.11
CA TYR A 83 10.36 -38.85 12.21
C TYR A 83 10.01 -37.53 11.51
N TYR A 84 8.82 -37.42 10.91
CA TYR A 84 8.39 -36.20 10.22
C TYR A 84 8.20 -35.01 11.18
N GLU A 85 7.72 -35.26 12.39
CA GLU A 85 7.61 -34.26 13.44
C GLU A 85 8.99 -33.70 13.83
N ARG A 86 9.98 -34.58 14.07
CA ARG A 86 11.35 -34.15 14.35
C ARG A 86 11.99 -33.40 13.18
N VAL A 87 11.72 -33.82 11.93
CA VAL A 87 12.18 -33.10 10.74
C VAL A 87 11.58 -31.69 10.71
N TYR A 88 10.29 -31.52 11.00
CA TYR A 88 9.66 -30.21 11.08
C TYR A 88 10.26 -29.34 12.19
N LEU A 89 10.35 -29.85 13.42
CA LEU A 89 10.85 -29.08 14.57
C LEU A 89 12.30 -28.65 14.38
N ASN A 90 13.15 -29.49 13.78
CA ASN A 90 14.57 -29.18 13.59
C ASN A 90 14.83 -28.21 12.43
N ASN A 91 14.01 -28.22 11.37
CA ASN A 91 14.28 -27.45 10.16
C ASN A 91 13.46 -26.16 10.05
N SER A 92 12.28 -26.11 10.66
CA SER A 92 11.34 -24.99 10.57
C SER A 92 11.93 -23.67 11.06
N TRP A 93 12.62 -23.68 12.21
CA TRP A 93 13.22 -22.46 12.78
C TRP A 93 14.38 -21.94 11.93
N VAL A 94 15.24 -22.83 11.40
CA VAL A 94 16.36 -22.45 10.52
C VAL A 94 15.83 -21.81 9.24
N LEU A 95 14.86 -22.45 8.59
CA LEU A 95 14.26 -21.94 7.36
C LEU A 95 13.54 -20.60 7.61
N THR A 96 12.78 -20.49 8.70
CA THR A 96 12.06 -19.26 9.06
C THR A 96 13.04 -18.11 9.30
N LEU A 97 14.11 -18.31 10.08
CA LEU A 97 15.12 -17.29 10.32
C LEU A 97 15.81 -16.84 9.02
N LEU A 98 16.11 -17.79 8.15
CA LEU A 98 16.75 -17.51 6.86
C LEU A 98 15.82 -16.70 5.94
N CYS A 99 14.54 -17.06 5.87
CA CYS A 99 13.55 -16.28 5.14
C CYS A 99 13.37 -14.87 5.74
N LEU A 100 13.23 -14.73 7.06
CA LEU A 100 13.05 -13.43 7.72
C LEU A 100 14.27 -12.51 7.54
N THR A 101 15.48 -13.05 7.64
CA THR A 101 16.73 -12.30 7.39
C THR A 101 16.86 -11.86 5.94
N LEU A 102 16.56 -12.73 4.97
CA LEU A 102 16.52 -12.31 3.57
C LEU A 102 15.40 -11.31 3.30
N PHE A 103 14.25 -11.45 3.95
CA PHE A 103 13.13 -10.55 3.73
C PHE A 103 13.38 -9.16 4.32
N THR A 104 14.01 -9.09 5.50
CA THR A 104 14.48 -7.83 6.07
C THR A 104 15.55 -7.18 5.19
N ALA A 105 16.51 -7.96 4.65
CA ALA A 105 17.55 -7.47 3.74
C ALA A 105 16.98 -6.92 2.41
N ASN A 106 15.95 -7.58 1.86
CA ASN A 106 15.22 -7.11 0.68
C ASN A 106 14.25 -5.94 0.97
N GLY A 107 14.18 -5.49 2.23
CA GLY A 107 13.38 -4.33 2.61
C GLY A 107 11.88 -4.58 2.66
N PHE A 108 11.42 -5.83 2.83
CA PHE A 108 9.98 -6.11 2.92
C PHE A 108 9.32 -5.52 4.18
N TYR A 109 10.08 -5.33 5.24
CA TYR A 109 9.60 -4.83 6.53
C TYR A 109 10.05 -3.40 6.85
N THR A 110 10.98 -2.87 6.07
CA THR A 110 11.47 -1.49 6.24
C THR A 110 10.81 -0.62 5.18
N TYR A 111 10.43 0.61 5.50
CA TYR A 111 9.88 1.58 4.53
C TYR A 111 10.97 2.02 3.52
N GLY A 112 11.34 1.12 2.62
CA GLY A 112 12.29 1.36 1.54
C GLY A 112 11.57 1.93 0.31
N ARG A 113 12.07 3.05 -0.22
CA ARG A 113 11.61 3.69 -1.48
C ARG A 113 11.61 2.77 -2.71
N PHE A 114 12.23 1.59 -2.64
CA PHE A 114 12.20 0.57 -3.70
C PHE A 114 10.87 -0.20 -3.78
N TYR A 115 9.93 0.04 -2.85
CA TYR A 115 8.62 -0.60 -2.82
C TYR A 115 7.55 0.15 -3.64
N ARG A 116 7.84 0.49 -4.91
CA ARG A 116 6.85 1.08 -5.83
C ARG A 116 6.66 0.22 -7.08
N GLY A 117 5.56 -0.54 -7.08
CA GLY A 117 4.72 -0.88 -8.24
C GLY A 117 5.30 -1.76 -9.37
N ARG A 118 4.58 -2.85 -9.71
CA ARG A 118 4.84 -3.89 -10.73
C ARG A 118 5.90 -4.95 -10.42
N TYR A 119 7.03 -4.63 -9.80
CA TYR A 119 8.08 -5.62 -9.50
C TYR A 119 7.92 -6.36 -8.16
N LYS A 120 6.86 -6.05 -7.39
CA LYS A 120 6.63 -6.59 -6.04
C LYS A 120 6.61 -8.13 -6.01
N ILE A 121 5.94 -8.76 -6.98
CA ILE A 121 5.82 -10.22 -7.05
C ILE A 121 7.18 -10.85 -7.38
N LEU A 122 7.93 -10.24 -8.30
CA LEU A 122 9.25 -10.73 -8.71
C LEU A 122 10.27 -10.67 -7.58
N VAL A 123 10.27 -9.59 -6.79
CA VAL A 123 11.17 -9.45 -5.64
C VAL A 123 10.84 -10.50 -4.56
N VAL A 124 9.55 -10.80 -4.34
CA VAL A 124 9.12 -11.87 -3.42
C VAL A 124 9.59 -13.24 -3.92
N PHE A 125 9.33 -13.54 -5.19
CA PHE A 125 9.75 -14.79 -5.81
C PHE A 125 11.27 -14.99 -5.69
N GLN A 126 12.05 -13.96 -6.01
CA GLN A 126 13.50 -13.98 -5.91
C GLN A 126 13.97 -14.22 -4.47
N ALA A 127 13.41 -13.49 -3.49
CA ALA A 127 13.82 -13.62 -2.10
C ALA A 127 13.47 -14.99 -1.49
N VAL A 128 12.28 -15.51 -1.79
CA VAL A 128 11.85 -16.86 -1.34
C VAL A 128 12.73 -17.92 -2.01
N SER A 129 12.97 -17.82 -3.32
CA SER A 129 13.79 -18.79 -4.05
C SER A 129 15.24 -18.78 -3.54
N LEU A 130 15.82 -17.60 -3.30
CA LEU A 130 17.14 -17.48 -2.71
C LEU A 130 17.19 -18.11 -1.31
N ALA A 131 16.15 -17.92 -0.50
CA ALA A 131 16.07 -18.52 0.83
C ALA A 131 16.11 -20.05 0.78
N TYR A 132 15.25 -20.64 -0.06
CA TYR A 132 15.18 -22.09 -0.23
C TYR A 132 16.42 -22.69 -0.90
N LEU A 133 17.08 -21.94 -1.81
CA LEU A 133 18.34 -22.37 -2.40
C LEU A 133 19.47 -22.40 -1.36
N ILE A 134 19.59 -21.37 -0.52
CA ILE A 134 20.59 -21.35 0.55
C ILE A 134 20.28 -22.46 1.57
N PHE A 135 19.01 -22.62 1.96
CA PHE A 135 18.61 -23.70 2.85
C PHE A 135 18.91 -25.09 2.26
N GLY A 136 18.58 -25.31 0.98
CA GLY A 136 18.91 -26.54 0.27
C GLY A 136 20.41 -26.81 0.21
N ALA A 137 21.21 -25.78 -0.09
CA ALA A 137 22.67 -25.89 -0.07
C ALA A 137 23.22 -26.21 1.32
N LEU A 138 22.67 -25.61 2.38
CA LEU A 138 23.03 -25.91 3.77
C LEU A 138 22.70 -27.35 4.14
N THR A 139 21.51 -27.86 3.80
CA THR A 139 21.14 -29.26 4.06
C THR A 139 22.04 -30.24 3.29
N TYR A 140 22.37 -29.93 2.04
CA TYR A 140 23.28 -30.73 1.22
C TYR A 140 24.70 -30.76 1.80
N LEU A 141 25.21 -29.59 2.23
CA LEU A 141 26.53 -29.46 2.83
C LEU A 141 26.59 -30.13 4.22
N ALA A 142 25.52 -30.03 5.01
CA ALA A 142 25.42 -30.72 6.30
C ALA A 142 25.41 -32.25 6.14
N GLN A 143 24.91 -32.76 5.01
CA GLN A 143 24.95 -34.19 4.68
C GLN A 143 26.35 -34.66 4.22
N SER A 144 27.24 -33.74 3.83
CA SER A 144 28.62 -34.08 3.50
C SER A 144 29.44 -34.42 4.76
N VAL A 145 30.45 -35.27 4.59
CA VAL A 145 31.28 -35.89 5.66
C VAL A 145 31.87 -34.88 6.67
N PHE A 146 31.94 -33.59 6.32
CA PHE A 146 32.54 -32.53 7.13
C PHE A 146 31.79 -32.18 8.42
N LEU A 147 30.48 -32.47 8.54
CA LEU A 147 29.63 -32.00 9.65
C LEU A 147 28.70 -33.11 10.18
N GLY A 148 29.27 -34.26 10.55
CA GLY A 148 28.51 -35.47 10.94
C GLY A 148 27.46 -35.29 12.04
N THR A 149 27.61 -34.32 12.95
CA THR A 149 26.62 -34.01 13.99
C THR A 149 25.47 -33.12 13.50
N LEU A 150 25.71 -32.26 12.51
CA LEU A 150 24.68 -31.37 11.94
C LEU A 150 23.87 -32.05 10.84
N GLY A 151 24.45 -32.99 10.10
CA GLY A 151 23.75 -33.78 9.08
C GLY A 151 22.58 -34.61 9.63
N ALA A 152 22.67 -35.04 10.89
CA ALA A 152 21.57 -35.74 11.57
C ALA A 152 20.39 -34.81 11.93
N VAL A 153 20.67 -33.51 12.14
CA VAL A 153 19.66 -32.51 12.52
C VAL A 153 19.01 -31.88 11.28
N LEU A 154 19.78 -31.67 10.21
CA LEU A 154 19.35 -30.99 8.96
C LEU A 154 19.07 -31.97 7.82
N ASN A 155 18.43 -33.11 8.12
CA ASN A 155 18.00 -34.04 7.08
C ASN A 155 16.58 -33.69 6.63
N PHE A 156 16.43 -33.21 5.40
CA PHE A 156 15.14 -32.83 4.83
C PHE A 156 14.87 -33.55 3.49
N PRO A 157 13.70 -34.20 3.31
CA PRO A 157 13.39 -34.89 2.07
C PRO A 157 13.27 -33.90 0.91
N ARG A 158 14.09 -34.09 -0.13
CA ARG A 158 14.20 -33.19 -1.31
C ARG A 158 12.86 -32.88 -1.98
N GLY A 159 11.97 -33.88 -2.08
CA GLY A 159 10.63 -33.70 -2.65
C GLY A 159 9.75 -32.76 -1.84
N ALA A 160 9.83 -32.81 -0.51
CA ALA A 160 9.09 -31.88 0.34
C ALA A 160 9.69 -30.47 0.30
N LEU A 161 10.99 -30.33 -0.02
CA LEU A 161 11.65 -29.02 -0.08
C LEU A 161 11.11 -28.21 -1.26
N VAL A 162 11.05 -28.85 -2.43
CA VAL A 162 10.49 -28.24 -3.65
C VAL A 162 9.01 -27.91 -3.47
N LEU A 163 8.23 -28.81 -2.86
CA LEU A 163 6.82 -28.56 -2.59
C LEU A 163 6.61 -27.42 -1.58
N SER A 164 7.44 -27.34 -0.54
CA SER A 164 7.43 -26.25 0.44
C SER A 164 7.80 -24.92 -0.19
N TRP A 165 8.81 -24.90 -1.07
CA TRP A 165 9.18 -23.71 -1.85
C TRP A 165 8.01 -23.22 -2.73
N ALA A 166 7.36 -24.12 -3.46
CA ALA A 166 6.24 -23.77 -4.32
C ALA A 166 5.05 -23.22 -3.51
N LEU A 167 4.69 -23.90 -2.40
CA LEU A 167 3.60 -23.46 -1.52
C LEU A 167 3.88 -22.12 -0.85
N SER A 168 5.09 -21.94 -0.29
CA SER A 168 5.46 -20.68 0.38
C SER A 168 5.53 -19.51 -0.60
N THR A 169 6.06 -19.73 -1.80
CA THR A 169 6.07 -18.72 -2.87
C THR A 169 4.65 -18.30 -3.24
N THR A 170 3.76 -19.26 -3.48
CA THR A 170 2.37 -19.00 -3.83
C THR A 170 1.63 -18.27 -2.70
N LEU A 171 1.73 -18.74 -1.46
CA LEU A 171 1.06 -18.13 -0.30
C LEU A 171 1.56 -16.71 -0.02
N LEU A 172 2.86 -16.46 -0.10
CA LEU A 172 3.43 -15.13 0.16
C LEU A 172 3.09 -14.14 -0.96
N ILE A 173 3.06 -14.59 -2.22
CA ILE A 173 2.58 -13.78 -3.35
C ILE A 173 1.09 -13.49 -3.19
N ALA A 174 0.27 -14.51 -2.90
CA ALA A 174 -1.17 -14.36 -2.70
C ALA A 174 -1.48 -13.38 -1.55
N ALA A 175 -0.84 -13.54 -0.39
CA ALA A 175 -1.00 -12.63 0.75
C ALA A 175 -0.63 -11.18 0.39
N ARG A 176 0.39 -10.97 -0.46
CA ARG A 176 0.83 -9.63 -0.90
C ARG A 176 0.01 -9.05 -2.04
N ALA A 177 -0.64 -9.89 -2.84
CA ALA A 177 -1.56 -9.52 -3.90
C ALA A 177 -2.99 -9.30 -3.37
N TRP A 178 -3.34 -9.92 -2.23
CA TRP A 178 -4.66 -9.82 -1.61
C TRP A 178 -5.11 -8.37 -1.43
N ALA A 179 -4.24 -7.49 -0.92
CA ALA A 179 -4.57 -6.08 -0.75
C ALA A 179 -4.81 -5.32 -2.07
N SER A 180 -4.22 -5.78 -3.18
CA SER A 180 -4.48 -5.22 -4.52
C SER A 180 -5.78 -5.77 -5.10
N ILE A 181 -5.96 -7.09 -5.03
CA ILE A 181 -7.16 -7.78 -5.48
C ILE A 181 -8.40 -7.28 -4.72
N TRP A 182 -8.30 -7.11 -3.41
CA TRP A 182 -9.39 -6.61 -2.57
C TRP A 182 -9.79 -5.18 -2.92
N LYS A 183 -8.84 -4.34 -3.34
CA LYS A 183 -9.15 -2.99 -3.85
C LYS A 183 -9.89 -3.05 -5.17
N ASP A 184 -9.50 -3.95 -6.06
CA ASP A 184 -10.17 -4.10 -7.36
C ASP A 184 -11.58 -4.70 -7.19
N ILE A 185 -11.76 -5.64 -6.26
CA ILE A 185 -13.06 -6.23 -5.90
C ILE A 185 -13.96 -5.18 -5.22
N ILE A 186 -13.47 -4.43 -4.23
CA ILE A 186 -14.27 -3.36 -3.60
C ILE A 186 -14.56 -2.23 -4.58
N GLN A 187 -13.62 -1.86 -5.47
CA GLN A 187 -13.90 -0.85 -6.48
C GLN A 187 -14.93 -1.31 -7.51
N ALA A 188 -15.02 -2.62 -7.78
CA ALA A 188 -16.12 -3.17 -8.57
C ALA A 188 -17.47 -3.00 -7.84
N GLU A 189 -17.47 -3.03 -6.51
CA GLU A 189 -18.65 -2.78 -5.69
C GLU A 189 -18.99 -1.27 -5.57
N SER A 190 -17.98 -0.39 -5.52
CA SER A 190 -18.19 1.07 -5.64
C SER A 190 -18.55 1.52 -7.07
N LYS A 191 -18.38 0.62 -8.05
CA LYS A 191 -18.90 0.73 -9.41
C LYS A 191 -20.24 0.01 -9.58
N ARG A 192 -20.96 -0.32 -8.50
CA ARG A 192 -22.42 -0.21 -8.59
C ARG A 192 -22.68 1.29 -8.72
N PRO A 193 -23.09 1.82 -9.89
CA PRO A 193 -23.66 3.15 -9.90
C PRO A 193 -24.81 3.07 -8.90
N GLY A 194 -24.67 3.72 -7.75
CA GLY A 194 -25.74 3.76 -6.78
C GLY A 194 -26.89 4.44 -7.48
N HIS A 195 -27.87 3.66 -7.95
CA HIS A 195 -29.20 4.05 -8.45
C HIS A 195 -29.39 5.46 -9.03
N LEU A 196 -28.39 6.08 -9.68
CA LEU A 196 -28.57 7.20 -10.60
C LEU A 196 -29.14 6.62 -11.90
N GLY A 197 -30.30 5.98 -11.76
CA GLY A 197 -31.04 5.40 -12.84
C GLY A 197 -31.64 6.53 -13.64
N LYS A 198 -30.86 7.18 -14.52
CA LYS A 198 -31.41 8.18 -15.45
C LYS A 198 -32.21 9.31 -14.77
N GLU A 199 -32.09 9.50 -13.47
CA GLU A 199 -32.63 10.65 -12.76
C GLU A 199 -31.65 11.79 -12.97
N SER A 200 -32.17 12.91 -13.44
CA SER A 200 -31.44 14.14 -13.62
C SER A 200 -30.83 14.55 -12.28
N ILE A 201 -29.53 14.81 -12.25
CA ILE A 201 -28.92 15.53 -11.13
C ILE A 201 -29.63 16.88 -11.06
N GLU A 202 -30.29 17.17 -9.95
CA GLU A 202 -31.03 18.44 -9.77
C GLU A 202 -30.45 19.26 -8.63
N ASN A 203 -30.07 18.60 -7.53
CA ASN A 203 -29.58 19.22 -6.31
C ASN A 203 -28.08 18.99 -6.14
N VAL A 204 -27.32 20.08 -6.06
CA VAL A 204 -25.85 20.07 -5.95
C VAL A 204 -25.41 20.78 -4.67
N LEU A 205 -24.65 20.09 -3.82
CA LEU A 205 -23.97 20.69 -2.69
C LEU A 205 -22.59 21.20 -3.10
N VAL A 206 -22.29 22.47 -2.88
CA VAL A 206 -20.97 23.08 -3.08
C VAL A 206 -20.40 23.47 -1.73
N ILE A 207 -19.30 22.82 -1.32
CA ILE A 207 -18.58 23.16 -0.09
C ILE A 207 -17.42 24.09 -0.46
N GLY A 208 -17.27 25.23 0.22
CA GLY A 208 -16.24 26.22 -0.13
C GLY A 208 -16.57 27.04 -1.38
N GLY A 209 -17.87 27.14 -1.73
CA GLY A 209 -18.32 27.76 -2.96
C GLY A 209 -18.26 29.29 -2.99
N ALA A 210 -17.93 29.97 -1.88
CA ALA A 210 -17.68 31.42 -1.88
C ALA A 210 -16.20 31.76 -2.11
N GLY A 211 -15.32 30.74 -2.16
CA GLY A 211 -13.89 30.92 -2.46
C GLY A 211 -13.61 31.19 -3.95
N TYR A 212 -12.34 31.38 -4.29
CA TYR A 212 -11.89 31.78 -5.64
C TYR A 212 -12.42 30.90 -6.79
N ILE A 213 -12.38 29.57 -6.65
CA ILE A 213 -12.92 28.64 -7.66
C ILE A 213 -14.43 28.54 -7.54
N GLY A 214 -14.93 28.52 -6.30
CA GLY A 214 -16.34 28.39 -5.99
C GLY A 214 -17.19 29.51 -6.58
N SER A 215 -16.73 30.76 -6.47
CA SER A 215 -17.46 31.94 -6.92
C SER A 215 -17.65 32.00 -8.44
N VAL A 216 -16.79 31.30 -9.21
CA VAL A 216 -16.94 31.14 -10.66
C VAL A 216 -17.81 29.93 -11.00
N LEU A 217 -17.74 28.87 -10.20
CA LEU A 217 -18.52 27.64 -10.40
C LEU A 217 -20.00 27.85 -10.05
N LEU A 218 -20.29 28.53 -8.95
CA LEU A 218 -21.63 28.72 -8.42
C LEU A 218 -22.59 29.35 -9.44
N PRO A 219 -22.25 30.46 -10.12
CA PRO A 219 -23.08 31.03 -11.19
C PRO A 219 -23.39 30.04 -12.30
N ARG A 220 -22.38 29.31 -12.77
CA ARG A 220 -22.54 28.35 -13.88
C ARG A 220 -23.50 27.22 -13.54
N LEU A 221 -23.50 26.76 -12.29
CA LEU A 221 -24.46 25.75 -11.83
C LEU A 221 -25.89 26.32 -11.77
N LEU A 222 -26.04 27.54 -11.25
CA LEU A 222 -27.35 28.20 -11.17
C LEU A 222 -27.93 28.52 -12.55
N GLU A 223 -27.09 28.98 -13.48
CA GLU A 223 -27.41 29.26 -14.88
C GLU A 223 -27.78 27.99 -15.65
N ALA A 224 -27.08 26.88 -15.38
CA ALA A 224 -27.40 25.57 -15.96
C ALA A 224 -28.70 24.95 -15.39
N GLY A 225 -29.36 25.62 -14.43
CA GLY A 225 -30.67 25.23 -13.92
C GLY A 225 -30.65 24.39 -12.64
N TYR A 226 -29.47 24.06 -12.11
CA TYR A 226 -29.36 23.27 -10.88
C TYR A 226 -29.84 24.06 -9.65
N ARG A 227 -30.33 23.33 -8.65
CA ARG A 227 -30.52 23.82 -7.27
C ARG A 227 -29.22 23.64 -6.52
N VAL A 228 -28.66 24.73 -6.03
CA VAL A 228 -27.35 24.70 -5.37
C VAL A 228 -27.52 24.99 -3.90
N ARG A 229 -26.99 24.09 -3.06
CA ARG A 229 -26.77 24.34 -1.64
C ARG A 229 -25.30 24.69 -1.44
N LEU A 230 -25.03 25.84 -0.84
CA LEU A 230 -23.70 26.32 -0.55
C LEU A 230 -23.38 26.11 0.93
N LEU A 231 -22.33 25.35 1.25
CA LEU A 231 -21.77 25.23 2.60
C LEU A 231 -20.44 26.00 2.66
N ASP A 232 -20.42 27.14 3.34
CA ASP A 232 -19.23 27.99 3.44
C ASP A 232 -19.22 28.80 4.75
N LEU A 233 -18.03 29.12 5.27
CA LEU A 233 -17.87 30.03 6.40
C LEU A 233 -18.07 31.50 6.00
N LEU A 234 -17.92 31.80 4.71
CA LEU A 234 -17.83 33.14 4.14
C LEU A 234 -16.67 33.92 4.76
N LEU A 235 -15.52 33.24 4.94
CA LEU A 235 -14.34 33.77 5.63
C LEU A 235 -13.81 35.06 4.97
N TYR A 236 -13.92 35.15 3.64
CA TYR A 236 -13.45 36.27 2.83
C TYR A 236 -14.59 37.21 2.39
N GLY A 237 -15.76 37.11 3.04
CA GLY A 237 -16.94 37.90 2.70
C GLY A 237 -17.83 37.24 1.64
N THR A 238 -18.80 38.01 1.15
CA THR A 238 -19.83 37.57 0.19
C THR A 238 -19.74 38.25 -1.15
N GLU A 239 -18.83 39.22 -1.30
CA GLU A 239 -18.62 40.04 -2.49
C GLU A 239 -18.50 39.17 -3.76
N PRO A 240 -17.76 38.04 -3.77
CA PRO A 240 -17.62 37.22 -4.98
C PRO A 240 -18.91 36.56 -5.49
N ILE A 241 -19.92 36.43 -4.63
CA ILE A 241 -21.20 35.77 -4.93
C ILE A 241 -22.40 36.70 -4.70
N GLN A 242 -22.16 37.99 -4.47
CA GLN A 242 -23.16 38.94 -3.97
C GLN A 242 -24.38 39.04 -4.88
N GLU A 243 -24.15 39.00 -6.20
CA GLU A 243 -25.18 39.05 -7.23
C GLU A 243 -26.13 37.84 -7.18
N TRP A 244 -25.68 36.71 -6.64
CA TRP A 244 -26.39 35.43 -6.65
C TRP A 244 -27.05 35.10 -5.31
N LEU A 245 -26.78 35.86 -4.25
CA LEU A 245 -27.29 35.60 -2.89
C LEU A 245 -28.82 35.52 -2.80
N LYS A 246 -29.54 36.19 -3.71
CA LYS A 246 -31.01 36.22 -3.75
C LYS A 246 -31.59 35.25 -4.80
N HIS A 247 -30.77 34.41 -5.41
CA HIS A 247 -31.23 33.51 -6.46
C HIS A 247 -32.18 32.44 -5.87
N PRO A 248 -33.37 32.19 -6.46
CA PRO A 248 -34.38 31.31 -5.88
C PRO A 248 -33.97 29.83 -5.79
N ARG A 249 -32.95 29.44 -6.57
CA ARG A 249 -32.36 28.09 -6.55
C ARG A 249 -31.08 27.98 -5.71
N LEU A 250 -30.73 29.01 -4.94
CA LEU A 250 -29.57 29.01 -4.06
C LEU A 250 -30.00 28.93 -2.59
N GLU A 251 -29.53 27.91 -1.89
CA GLU A 251 -29.61 27.79 -0.43
C GLU A 251 -28.21 27.99 0.15
N ILE A 252 -28.06 28.79 1.21
CA ILE A 252 -26.76 29.03 1.84
C ILE A 252 -26.81 28.53 3.29
N ILE A 253 -25.96 27.56 3.59
CA ILE A 253 -25.66 27.10 4.94
C ILE A 253 -24.32 27.71 5.33
N ARG A 254 -24.39 28.75 6.17
CA ARG A 254 -23.18 29.35 6.73
C ARG A 254 -22.66 28.49 7.88
N ALA A 255 -21.67 27.66 7.62
CA ALA A 255 -21.07 26.78 8.63
C ALA A 255 -19.66 26.32 8.23
N ASP A 256 -18.94 25.83 9.24
CA ASP A 256 -17.66 25.16 9.05
C ASP A 256 -17.88 23.69 8.68
N PHE A 257 -17.29 23.21 7.57
CA PHE A 257 -17.39 21.81 7.19
C PHE A 257 -16.62 20.87 8.13
N ARG A 258 -15.81 21.39 9.07
CA ARG A 258 -15.24 20.60 10.18
C ARG A 258 -16.30 20.19 11.21
N GLN A 259 -17.47 20.85 11.22
CA GLN A 259 -18.61 20.47 12.06
C GLN A 259 -19.41 19.39 11.32
N ILE A 260 -19.25 18.14 11.76
CA ILE A 260 -19.82 16.95 11.10
C ILE A 260 -21.35 17.08 10.98
N GLU A 261 -22.00 17.61 12.01
CA GLU A 261 -23.45 17.78 12.07
C GLU A 261 -23.95 18.68 10.93
N LYS A 262 -23.18 19.74 10.62
CA LYS A 262 -23.50 20.69 9.54
C LYS A 262 -23.26 20.10 8.17
N VAL A 263 -22.23 19.27 8.01
CA VAL A 263 -21.99 18.54 6.76
C VAL A 263 -23.10 17.54 6.51
N VAL A 264 -23.47 16.75 7.53
CA VAL A 264 -24.57 15.78 7.43
C VAL A 264 -25.88 16.47 7.08
N GLN A 265 -26.18 17.59 7.73
CA GLN A 265 -27.35 18.42 7.39
C GLN A 265 -27.28 18.90 5.93
N ALA A 266 -26.13 19.41 5.48
CA ALA A 266 -25.96 19.93 4.13
C ALA A 266 -26.07 18.83 3.05
N MET A 267 -25.69 17.60 3.36
CA MET A 267 -25.75 16.45 2.44
C MET A 267 -27.16 15.89 2.23
N HIS A 268 -28.13 16.23 3.09
CA HIS A 268 -29.50 15.72 2.98
C HIS A 268 -30.14 16.08 1.63
N GLU A 269 -30.68 15.08 0.92
CA GLU A 269 -31.36 15.22 -0.39
C GLU A 269 -30.51 15.84 -1.52
N MET A 270 -29.18 15.71 -1.43
CA MET A 270 -28.27 16.16 -2.48
C MET A 270 -27.90 15.00 -3.42
N ASP A 271 -27.93 15.24 -4.72
CA ASP A 271 -27.60 14.25 -5.74
C ASP A 271 -26.10 14.22 -6.04
N ALA A 272 -25.45 15.39 -5.95
CA ALA A 272 -24.03 15.55 -6.20
C ALA A 272 -23.36 16.50 -5.19
N VAL A 273 -22.07 16.27 -4.92
CA VAL A 273 -21.27 17.08 -4.02
C VAL A 273 -20.00 17.54 -4.72
N ILE A 274 -19.73 18.84 -4.67
CA ILE A 274 -18.49 19.47 -5.13
C ILE A 274 -17.78 20.09 -3.92
N HIS A 275 -16.64 19.50 -3.54
CA HIS A 275 -15.88 19.95 -2.37
C HIS A 275 -14.67 20.79 -2.78
N LEU A 276 -14.77 22.10 -2.55
CA LEU A 276 -13.73 23.11 -2.79
C LEU A 276 -13.19 23.71 -1.49
N GLY A 277 -13.67 23.25 -0.33
CA GLY A 277 -13.26 23.75 0.98
C GLY A 277 -11.78 23.45 1.26
N GLY A 278 -10.98 24.50 1.42
CA GLY A 278 -9.57 24.37 1.76
C GLY A 278 -8.93 25.73 2.01
N LEU A 279 -7.92 25.76 2.88
CA LEU A 279 -7.05 26.92 3.09
C LEU A 279 -5.73 26.66 2.36
N VAL A 280 -5.25 27.66 1.62
CA VAL A 280 -4.02 27.56 0.82
C VAL A 280 -3.05 28.66 1.23
N GLY A 281 -1.76 28.31 1.39
CA GLY A 281 -0.67 29.24 1.68
C GLY A 281 0.31 28.69 2.72
N ASP A 282 1.60 29.05 2.63
CA ASP A 282 2.63 28.61 3.60
C ASP A 282 2.25 28.99 5.04
N SER A 283 1.61 30.15 5.22
CA SER A 283 1.12 30.64 6.52
C SER A 283 0.01 29.77 7.13
N ALA A 284 -0.70 28.97 6.33
CA ALA A 284 -1.72 28.04 6.82
C ALA A 284 -1.12 26.70 7.30
N CYS A 285 0.17 26.45 7.00
CA CYS A 285 0.92 25.26 7.40
C CYS A 285 1.88 25.50 8.59
N ALA A 286 1.91 26.73 9.13
CA ALA A 286 2.79 27.16 10.22
C ALA A 286 2.22 26.87 11.60
#